data_AF-A0A6G6WH07-F1
#
_entry.id   AF-A0A6G6WH07-F1
#
_cell.length_a   1.000
_cell.length_b   1.000
_cell.length_c   1.000
_cell.angle_alpha   90.00
_cell.angle_beta   90.00
_cell.angle_gamma   90.00
#
_symmetry.space_group_name_H-M   'P 1'
#
loop_
_entity.id
_entity.type
_entity.pdbx_description
1 polymer ?
#
loop_
_entity_poly.entity_id
_entity_poly.type
_entity_poly.pdbx_seq_one_letter_code
_entity_poly.pdbx_strand_id
1 'polypeptide(L)'
;MLAAGGTGYAAGKITGKQIKNETIQSKDVKNGTLTGADVADGSLSGADLSDSTVTGADVADASLGSADLADGSVARTDLNRACAAGEVAAFGGCVRLVPTGPSSYDAAVADCSSRGGRLPTSGELVWIATHLDYTWADSNVGSYEFSGSFTSTYPLTPLAIDRTRNLVANSSGQDFWHHCVTS
;
A
#
# COMPACT_ATOMS: atom_id res chain seq x y z
N MET A 1 -60.78 50.60 1.03
CA MET A 1 -59.47 49.96 1.21
C MET A 1 -59.57 49.00 2.38
N LEU A 2 -59.31 47.71 2.18
CA LEU A 2 -58.32 46.92 2.92
C LEU A 2 -58.26 45.54 2.24
N ALA A 3 -57.06 45.18 1.82
CA ALA A 3 -56.77 44.08 0.91
C ALA A 3 -56.95 42.70 1.56
N ALA A 4 -57.45 41.75 0.77
CA ALA A 4 -57.28 40.32 1.00
C ALA A 4 -55.78 39.97 0.84
N GLY A 5 -55.02 40.04 1.94
CA GLY A 5 -53.63 39.60 1.99
C GLY A 5 -53.57 38.12 2.40
N GLY A 6 -53.63 37.23 1.43
CA GLY A 6 -53.50 35.79 1.64
C GLY A 6 -52.14 35.43 2.25
N THR A 7 -52.10 35.15 3.55
CA THR A 7 -50.96 34.50 4.20
C THR A 7 -51.10 32.97 4.22
N GLY A 8 -51.99 32.42 3.38
CA GLY A 8 -52.34 31.00 3.35
C GLY A 8 -51.72 30.18 2.22
N TYR A 9 -50.81 30.71 1.39
CA TYR A 9 -50.26 29.95 0.26
C TYR A 9 -48.73 29.90 0.31
N ALA A 10 -48.22 28.68 0.43
CA ALA A 10 -46.83 28.24 0.26
C ALA A 10 -45.87 28.23 1.45
N ALA A 11 -46.34 28.33 2.71
CA ALA A 11 -45.53 27.85 3.86
C ALA A 11 -45.48 26.31 3.96
N GLY A 12 -46.01 25.59 2.96
CA GLY A 12 -45.97 24.13 2.89
C GLY A 12 -46.10 23.63 1.45
N LYS A 13 -45.16 22.76 1.08
CA LYS A 13 -45.13 21.90 -0.12
C LYS A 13 -44.85 22.59 -1.45
N ILE A 14 -43.62 23.09 -1.62
CA ILE A 14 -42.90 22.73 -2.84
C ILE A 14 -42.32 21.33 -2.56
N THR A 15 -42.88 20.33 -3.22
CA THR A 15 -42.35 18.96 -3.24
C THR A 15 -41.54 18.76 -4.52
N GLY A 16 -40.74 17.70 -4.59
CA GLY A 16 -39.99 17.37 -5.82
C GLY A 16 -40.87 17.30 -7.08
N LYS A 17 -42.18 17.01 -6.95
CA LYS A 17 -43.14 17.00 -8.07
C LYS A 17 -43.39 18.36 -8.72
N GLN A 18 -43.09 19.45 -8.01
CA GLN A 18 -43.28 20.82 -8.49
C GLN A 18 -41.97 21.44 -9.02
N ILE A 19 -40.87 20.70 -8.89
CA ILE A 19 -39.55 21.10 -9.40
C ILE A 19 -39.36 20.42 -10.75
N LYS A 20 -39.09 21.21 -11.78
CA LYS A 20 -38.75 20.65 -13.10
C LYS A 20 -37.31 20.15 -13.07
N ASN A 21 -37.03 19.11 -13.84
CA ASN A 21 -35.66 18.63 -14.03
C ASN A 21 -34.75 19.79 -14.47
N GLU A 22 -33.49 19.75 -14.02
CA GLU A 22 -32.43 20.70 -14.39
C GLU A 22 -32.66 22.16 -13.95
N THR A 23 -33.67 22.44 -13.12
CA THR A 23 -33.96 23.81 -12.67
C THR A 23 -33.29 24.22 -11.36
N ILE A 24 -32.77 23.26 -10.59
CA ILE A 24 -31.96 23.53 -9.41
C ILE A 24 -30.49 23.41 -9.81
N GLN A 25 -29.73 24.48 -9.61
CA GLN A 25 -28.29 24.52 -9.88
C GLN A 25 -27.51 24.60 -8.57
N SER A 26 -26.20 24.35 -8.61
CA SER A 26 -25.35 24.38 -7.42
C SER A 26 -25.40 25.72 -6.67
N LYS A 27 -25.59 26.84 -7.38
CA LYS A 27 -25.75 28.18 -6.78
C LYS A 27 -27.02 28.35 -5.94
N ASP A 28 -28.02 27.49 -6.17
CA ASP A 28 -29.32 27.55 -5.49
C ASP A 28 -29.31 26.73 -4.19
N VAL A 29 -28.23 25.96 -3.95
CA VAL A 29 -28.02 25.15 -2.74
C VAL A 29 -26.87 25.75 -1.94
N LYS A 30 -27.09 25.96 -0.64
CA LYS A 30 -26.05 26.49 0.23
C LYS A 30 -25.02 25.40 0.54
N ASN A 31 -23.74 25.76 0.55
CA ASN A 31 -22.67 24.83 0.93
C ASN A 31 -22.94 24.20 2.31
N GLY A 32 -22.75 22.88 2.41
CA GLY A 32 -22.89 22.12 3.65
C GLY A 32 -24.33 21.89 4.14
N THR A 33 -25.36 22.19 3.34
CA THR A 33 -26.76 21.97 3.76
C THR A 33 -27.37 20.67 3.26
N LEU A 34 -26.72 19.97 2.33
CA LEU A 34 -27.13 18.62 1.92
C LEU A 34 -26.41 17.59 2.77
N THR A 35 -27.17 16.63 3.27
CA THR A 35 -26.67 15.47 4.01
C THR A 35 -26.91 14.20 3.20
N GLY A 36 -26.31 13.08 3.60
CA GLY A 36 -26.55 11.78 2.95
C GLY A 36 -28.03 11.39 2.93
N ALA A 37 -28.85 11.84 3.89
CA ALA A 37 -30.28 11.57 3.93
C ALA A 37 -31.08 12.32 2.85
N ASP A 38 -30.50 13.38 2.26
CA ASP A 38 -31.11 14.18 1.19
C ASP A 38 -30.82 13.62 -0.20
N VAL A 39 -29.92 12.63 -0.30
CA VAL A 39 -29.50 11.97 -1.54
C VAL A 39 -30.10 10.57 -1.57
N ALA A 40 -30.73 10.20 -2.69
CA ALA A 40 -31.29 8.87 -2.83
C ALA A 40 -30.18 7.82 -3.01
N ASP A 41 -30.35 6.65 -2.40
CA ASP A 41 -29.40 5.55 -2.56
C ASP A 41 -29.19 5.22 -4.04
N GLY A 42 -27.92 5.15 -4.45
CA GLY A 42 -27.53 4.86 -5.84
C GLY A 42 -27.79 5.98 -6.85
N SER A 43 -28.18 7.19 -6.42
CA SER A 43 -28.39 8.31 -7.34
C SER A 43 -27.13 9.07 -7.75
N LEU A 44 -26.00 8.80 -7.10
CA LEU A 44 -24.70 9.38 -7.44
C LEU A 44 -23.81 8.31 -8.10
N SER A 45 -23.12 8.72 -9.15
CA SER A 45 -22.06 7.97 -9.80
C SER A 45 -20.71 8.65 -9.57
N GLY A 46 -19.61 7.96 -9.91
CA GLY A 46 -18.28 8.57 -9.84
C GLY A 46 -18.12 9.84 -10.70
N ALA A 47 -18.93 9.99 -11.77
CA ALA A 47 -18.92 11.18 -12.62
C ALA A 47 -19.57 12.42 -11.96
N ASP A 48 -20.35 12.21 -10.90
CA ASP A 48 -21.02 13.28 -10.14
C ASP A 48 -20.11 13.83 -9.03
N LEU A 49 -18.98 13.18 -8.76
CA LEU A 49 -18.00 13.57 -7.77
C LEU A 49 -16.82 14.25 -8.46
N SER A 50 -16.39 15.40 -7.93
CA SER A 50 -15.13 16.00 -8.37
C SER A 50 -13.95 15.17 -7.85
N ASP A 51 -12.86 15.16 -8.60
CA ASP A 51 -11.62 14.51 -8.17
C ASP A 51 -11.22 14.95 -6.76
N SER A 52 -10.69 14.02 -5.97
CA SER A 52 -10.26 14.25 -4.57
C SER A 52 -11.37 14.65 -3.58
N THR A 53 -12.65 14.55 -3.94
CA THR A 53 -13.77 14.84 -3.01
C THR A 53 -13.96 13.77 -1.96
N VAL A 54 -13.67 12.50 -2.29
CA VAL A 54 -13.75 11.37 -1.36
C VAL A 54 -12.34 10.99 -0.94
N THR A 55 -12.09 11.02 0.36
CA THR A 55 -10.82 10.63 0.97
C THR A 55 -10.97 9.30 1.70
N GLY A 56 -9.84 8.71 2.13
CA GLY A 56 -9.87 7.49 2.95
C GLY A 56 -10.65 7.65 4.26
N ALA A 57 -10.80 8.88 4.78
CA ALA A 57 -11.59 9.14 6.00
C ALA A 57 -13.11 9.07 5.76
N ASP A 58 -13.54 9.18 4.50
CA ASP A 58 -14.95 9.11 4.11
C ASP A 58 -15.39 7.65 3.83
N VAL A 59 -14.43 6.72 3.79
CA VAL A 59 -14.65 5.29 3.59
C VAL A 59 -14.64 4.61 4.95
N ALA A 60 -15.71 3.85 5.26
CA ALA A 60 -15.78 3.13 6.52
C ALA A 60 -14.74 1.99 6.56
N ASP A 61 -14.17 1.75 7.74
CA ASP A 61 -13.25 0.64 7.93
C ASP A 61 -13.89 -0.69 7.49
N ALA A 62 -13.14 -1.47 6.72
CA ALA A 62 -13.55 -2.76 6.16
C ALA A 62 -14.80 -2.72 5.24
N SER A 63 -15.19 -1.55 4.71
CA SER A 63 -16.32 -1.45 3.78
C SER A 63 -15.96 -1.77 2.33
N LEU A 64 -14.67 -1.81 1.98
CA LEU A 64 -14.19 -2.13 0.63
C LEU A 64 -13.67 -3.57 0.57
N GLY A 65 -14.12 -4.33 -0.42
CA GLY A 65 -13.65 -5.65 -0.76
C GLY A 65 -12.99 -5.72 -2.14
N SER A 66 -12.57 -6.92 -2.53
CA SER A 66 -11.92 -7.15 -3.83
C SER A 66 -12.79 -6.82 -5.04
N ALA A 67 -14.13 -6.86 -4.89
CA ALA A 67 -15.06 -6.51 -5.97
C ALA A 67 -15.19 -4.99 -6.16
N ASP A 68 -14.79 -4.19 -5.17
CA ASP A 68 -14.91 -2.72 -5.20
C ASP A 68 -13.66 -2.06 -5.79
N LEU A 69 -12.56 -2.81 -5.94
CA LEU A 69 -11.33 -2.36 -6.57
C LEU A 69 -11.26 -2.90 -8.00
N ALA A 70 -11.24 -2.01 -8.99
CA ALA A 70 -10.97 -2.40 -10.36
C ALA A 70 -9.51 -2.88 -10.49
N ASP A 71 -9.26 -3.86 -11.36
CA ASP A 71 -7.90 -4.33 -11.63
C ASP A 71 -6.97 -3.16 -12.03
N GLY A 72 -5.86 -3.02 -11.31
CA GLY A 72 -4.89 -1.94 -11.54
C GLY A 72 -5.30 -0.55 -11.02
N SER A 73 -6.43 -0.42 -10.31
CA SER A 73 -6.87 0.86 -9.71
C SER A 73 -6.00 1.33 -8.54
N VAL A 74 -5.22 0.43 -7.96
CA VAL A 74 -4.26 0.73 -6.88
C VAL A 74 -2.86 0.43 -7.39
N ALA A 75 -2.03 1.47 -7.56
CA ALA A 75 -0.63 1.28 -7.88
C ALA A 75 0.15 0.84 -6.64
N ARG A 76 1.27 0.13 -6.82
CA ARG A 76 2.16 -0.22 -5.70
C ARG A 76 2.62 1.02 -4.92
N THR A 77 2.76 2.16 -5.61
CA THR A 77 3.08 3.46 -5.01
C THR A 77 1.99 3.99 -4.09
N ASP A 78 0.73 3.64 -4.35
CA ASP A 78 -0.42 4.08 -3.55
C ASP A 78 -0.52 3.30 -2.23
N LEU A 79 0.16 2.14 -2.19
CA LEU A 79 0.34 1.31 -1.00
C LEU A 79 1.70 1.53 -0.33
N ASN A 80 2.46 2.57 -0.71
CA ASN A 80 3.80 2.76 -0.18
C ASN A 80 3.75 3.01 1.34
N ARG A 81 4.08 1.95 2.07
CA ARG A 81 4.60 2.01 3.42
C ARG A 81 5.73 3.04 3.45
N ALA A 82 5.70 3.95 4.44
CA ALA A 82 6.77 4.91 4.65
C ALA A 82 8.04 4.18 5.12
N CYS A 83 8.97 3.94 4.20
CA CYS A 83 10.28 3.35 4.50
C CYS A 83 11.33 4.44 4.74
N ALA A 84 12.44 4.08 5.40
CA ALA A 84 13.54 5.01 5.60
C ALA A 84 14.22 5.37 4.26
N ALA A 85 14.98 6.47 4.24
CA ALA A 85 15.75 6.84 3.06
C ALA A 85 16.74 5.72 2.68
N GLY A 86 16.73 5.29 1.42
CA GLY A 86 17.53 4.16 0.95
C GLY A 86 16.87 2.79 1.10
N GLU A 87 15.58 2.76 1.43
CA GLU A 87 14.76 1.54 1.51
C GLU A 87 13.53 1.64 0.61
N VAL A 88 13.02 0.48 0.17
CA VAL A 88 11.83 0.35 -0.66
C VAL A 88 10.87 -0.65 -0.03
N ALA A 89 9.56 -0.36 -0.14
CA ALA A 89 8.51 -1.27 0.31
C ALA A 89 8.47 -2.53 -0.57
N ALA A 90 8.85 -3.67 -0.01
CA ALA A 90 8.84 -4.96 -0.66
C ALA A 90 8.55 -6.08 0.35
N PHE A 91 7.89 -7.15 -0.11
CA PHE A 91 7.63 -8.35 0.70
C PHE A 91 6.87 -8.10 2.02
N GLY A 92 6.00 -7.08 2.05
CA GLY A 92 5.24 -6.69 3.24
C GLY A 92 6.01 -5.82 4.24
N GLY A 93 7.27 -5.50 3.95
CA GLY A 93 8.16 -4.69 4.79
C GLY A 93 8.98 -3.66 4.02
N CYS A 94 9.98 -3.08 4.66
CA CYS A 94 10.97 -2.20 4.05
C CYS A 94 12.29 -2.96 3.85
N VAL A 95 12.81 -2.90 2.62
CA VAL A 95 14.05 -3.55 2.22
C VAL A 95 15.06 -2.49 1.81
N ARG A 96 16.24 -2.52 2.43
CA ARG A 96 17.33 -1.61 2.09
C ARG A 96 17.92 -1.95 0.72
N LEU A 97 18.17 -0.92 -0.09
CA LEU A 97 18.72 -1.06 -1.45
C LEU A 97 20.17 -1.54 -1.47
N VAL A 98 20.91 -1.33 -0.37
CA VAL A 98 22.29 -1.77 -0.19
C VAL A 98 22.34 -2.91 0.81
N PRO A 99 23.15 -3.97 0.63
CA PRO A 99 23.34 -5.00 1.63
C PRO A 99 24.30 -4.56 2.74
N THR A 100 24.33 -5.26 3.87
CA THR A 100 25.30 -5.07 4.97
C THR A 100 26.23 -6.27 4.98
N GLY A 101 27.48 -6.09 5.41
CA GLY A 101 28.42 -7.19 5.59
C GLY A 101 29.81 -6.88 5.04
N PRO A 102 30.62 -7.93 4.80
CA PRO A 102 30.34 -9.34 5.12
C PRO A 102 30.29 -9.57 6.65
N SER A 103 29.47 -10.52 7.10
CA SER A 103 29.35 -10.89 8.52
C SER A 103 28.98 -12.36 8.67
N SER A 104 29.08 -12.93 9.88
CA SER A 104 28.59 -14.30 10.15
C SER A 104 27.05 -14.36 10.09
N TYR A 105 26.49 -15.56 9.87
CA TYR A 105 25.03 -15.75 9.82
C TYR A 105 24.31 -15.22 11.07
N ASP A 106 24.84 -15.52 12.27
CA ASP A 106 24.24 -15.09 13.53
C ASP A 106 24.26 -13.56 13.67
N ALA A 107 25.32 -12.89 13.20
CA ALA A 107 25.40 -11.43 13.19
C ALA A 107 24.40 -10.82 12.21
N ALA A 108 24.20 -11.42 11.04
CA ALA A 108 23.22 -10.98 10.05
C ALA A 108 21.78 -11.11 10.57
N VAL A 109 21.45 -12.23 11.22
CA VAL A 109 20.16 -12.43 11.88
C VAL A 109 19.94 -11.41 13.00
N ALA A 110 20.96 -11.18 13.83
CA ALA A 110 20.89 -10.20 14.91
C ALA A 110 20.69 -8.76 14.39
N ASP A 111 21.39 -8.38 13.32
CA ASP A 111 21.23 -7.07 12.66
C ASP A 111 19.78 -6.88 12.19
N CYS A 112 19.24 -7.81 11.40
CA CYS A 112 17.86 -7.70 10.93
C CYS A 112 16.85 -7.72 12.09
N SER A 113 17.06 -8.56 13.10
CA SER A 113 16.17 -8.64 14.27
C SER A 113 16.18 -7.35 15.09
N SER A 114 17.33 -6.69 15.22
CA SER A 114 17.46 -5.40 15.94
C SER A 114 16.66 -4.28 15.27
N ARG A 115 16.37 -4.43 13.97
CA ARG A 115 15.57 -3.51 13.15
C ARG A 115 14.11 -3.95 13.02
N GLY A 116 13.66 -4.90 13.83
CA GLY A 116 12.30 -5.44 13.76
C GLY A 116 12.05 -6.24 12.47
N GLY A 117 13.08 -6.84 11.90
CA GLY A 117 13.03 -7.51 10.61
C GLY A 117 13.60 -8.92 10.61
N ARG A 118 13.69 -9.48 9.41
CA ARG A 118 14.28 -10.79 9.14
C ARG A 118 15.16 -10.77 7.90
N LEU A 119 15.98 -11.79 7.75
CA LEU A 119 16.64 -12.07 6.48
C LEU A 119 15.58 -12.39 5.40
N PRO A 120 15.78 -11.96 4.14
CA PRO A 120 14.93 -12.34 3.03
C PRO A 120 15.00 -13.86 2.79
N THR A 121 13.91 -14.46 2.34
CA THR A 121 13.90 -15.86 1.90
C THR A 121 14.70 -16.02 0.60
N SER A 122 15.02 -17.26 0.22
CA SER A 122 15.72 -17.51 -1.04
C SER A 122 14.94 -17.01 -2.25
N GLY A 123 13.60 -17.10 -2.22
CA GLY A 123 12.74 -16.56 -3.28
C GLY A 123 12.78 -15.03 -3.35
N GLU A 124 12.80 -14.36 -2.20
CA GLU A 124 12.91 -12.90 -2.12
C GLU A 124 14.28 -12.41 -2.61
N LEU A 125 15.38 -13.11 -2.27
CA LEU A 125 16.71 -12.80 -2.81
C LEU A 125 16.79 -13.01 -4.32
N VAL A 126 16.17 -14.05 -4.87
CA VAL A 126 16.07 -14.25 -6.33
C VAL A 126 15.33 -13.09 -6.99
N TRP A 127 14.29 -12.56 -6.35
CA TRP A 127 13.59 -11.38 -6.83
C TRP A 127 14.47 -10.12 -6.72
N ILE A 128 15.16 -9.90 -5.59
CA ILE A 128 16.07 -8.75 -5.41
C ILE A 128 17.15 -8.78 -6.49
N ALA A 129 17.71 -9.95 -6.81
CA ALA A 129 18.75 -10.11 -7.83
C ALA A 129 18.32 -9.66 -9.24
N THR A 130 17.01 -9.65 -9.54
CA THR A 130 16.48 -9.17 -10.84
C THR A 130 16.13 -7.68 -10.86
N HIS A 131 16.20 -6.98 -9.74
CA HIS A 131 15.86 -5.56 -9.65
C HIS A 131 17.14 -4.71 -9.64
N LEU A 132 17.22 -3.75 -10.55
CA LEU A 132 18.43 -2.94 -10.76
C LEU A 132 18.64 -1.90 -9.64
N ASP A 133 17.58 -1.54 -8.94
CA ASP A 133 17.60 -0.55 -7.86
C ASP A 133 18.32 -1.08 -6.62
N TYR A 134 18.36 -2.40 -6.46
CA TYR A 134 19.07 -3.08 -5.39
C TYR A 134 20.51 -3.31 -5.83
N THR A 135 21.43 -2.74 -5.07
CA THR A 135 22.83 -3.11 -5.16
C THR A 135 23.00 -4.50 -4.56
N TRP A 136 23.89 -5.27 -5.17
CA TRP A 136 24.38 -6.52 -4.61
C TRP A 136 25.77 -6.24 -4.07
N ALA A 137 26.32 -7.11 -3.23
CA ALA A 137 27.71 -6.99 -2.82
C ALA A 137 28.66 -7.24 -4.01
N ASP A 138 28.92 -6.27 -4.86
CA ASP A 138 29.50 -6.50 -6.19
C ASP A 138 30.99 -6.18 -6.32
N SER A 139 31.73 -6.08 -5.20
CA SER A 139 33.20 -6.05 -5.30
C SER A 139 33.83 -7.37 -5.80
N ASN A 140 33.03 -8.41 -6.12
CA ASN A 140 33.32 -9.47 -7.09
C ASN A 140 32.02 -10.20 -7.49
N VAL A 141 31.99 -10.81 -8.68
CA VAL A 141 30.87 -11.65 -9.21
C VAL A 141 30.60 -12.95 -8.43
N GLY A 142 31.11 -13.08 -7.19
CA GLY A 142 30.98 -14.25 -6.33
C GLY A 142 30.53 -13.95 -4.90
N SER A 143 29.98 -12.76 -4.63
CA SER A 143 29.49 -12.44 -3.29
C SER A 143 28.08 -13.01 -3.08
N TYR A 144 27.97 -13.94 -2.14
CA TYR A 144 26.71 -14.50 -1.71
C TYR A 144 26.06 -13.62 -0.65
N GLU A 145 24.74 -13.73 -0.58
CA GLU A 145 23.91 -13.11 0.44
C GLU A 145 23.15 -14.17 1.23
N PHE A 146 23.07 -13.99 2.54
CA PHE A 146 22.34 -14.92 3.41
C PHE A 146 20.84 -14.86 3.17
N SER A 147 20.26 -16.05 3.13
CA SER A 147 18.83 -16.28 3.12
C SER A 147 18.35 -16.66 4.52
N GLY A 148 17.13 -16.25 4.86
CA GLY A 148 16.37 -16.78 6.00
C GLY A 148 15.85 -18.21 5.79
N SER A 149 16.15 -18.84 4.66
CA SER A 149 15.82 -20.23 4.34
C SER A 149 16.95 -21.20 4.73
N PHE A 150 16.59 -22.46 4.96
CA PHE A 150 17.49 -23.53 5.39
C PHE A 150 17.51 -24.70 4.40
N THR A 151 18.51 -25.58 4.53
CA THR A 151 18.52 -26.88 3.84
C THR A 151 17.26 -27.68 4.13
N SER A 152 16.90 -28.58 3.20
CA SER A 152 15.79 -29.52 3.39
C SER A 152 16.18 -30.78 4.19
N THR A 153 17.46 -30.92 4.56
CA THR A 153 18.01 -32.13 5.20
C THR A 153 18.64 -31.76 6.54
N TYR A 154 18.47 -32.62 7.56
CA TYR A 154 19.00 -32.39 8.90
C TYR A 154 20.52 -32.66 8.99
N PRO A 155 21.28 -31.85 9.78
CA PRO A 155 20.82 -30.65 10.48
C PRO A 155 20.49 -29.52 9.49
N LEU A 156 19.46 -28.72 9.82
CA LEU A 156 19.07 -27.57 9.00
C LEU A 156 20.18 -26.51 9.04
N THR A 157 20.75 -26.19 7.90
CA THR A 157 21.81 -25.17 7.78
C THR A 157 21.35 -24.00 6.92
N PRO A 158 21.77 -22.77 7.25
CA PRO A 158 21.42 -21.57 6.50
C PRO A 158 21.93 -21.63 5.07
N LEU A 159 21.15 -21.05 4.17
CA LEU A 159 21.47 -20.92 2.76
C LEU A 159 22.04 -19.54 2.43
N ALA A 160 22.88 -19.47 1.40
CA ALA A 160 23.29 -18.21 0.81
C ALA A 160 23.22 -18.30 -0.73
N ILE A 161 22.88 -17.20 -1.39
CA ILE A 161 22.71 -17.15 -2.85
C ILE A 161 23.46 -15.96 -3.44
N ASP A 162 24.08 -16.12 -4.61
CA ASP A 162 24.69 -15.00 -5.33
C ASP A 162 23.72 -14.38 -6.34
N ARG A 163 24.11 -13.25 -6.95
CA ARG A 163 23.28 -12.54 -7.95
C ARG A 163 22.96 -13.39 -9.19
N THR A 164 23.82 -14.34 -9.52
CA THR A 164 23.62 -15.28 -10.63
C THR A 164 22.78 -16.51 -10.25
N ARG A 165 22.27 -16.53 -9.01
CA ARG A 165 21.43 -17.58 -8.41
C ARG A 165 22.17 -18.87 -8.09
N ASN A 166 23.50 -18.84 -7.96
CA ASN A 166 24.23 -19.97 -7.40
C ASN A 166 23.94 -20.07 -5.91
N LEU A 167 23.76 -21.30 -5.42
CA LEU A 167 23.37 -21.59 -4.05
C LEU A 167 24.52 -22.22 -3.27
N VAL A 168 24.75 -21.72 -2.05
CA VAL A 168 25.55 -22.39 -1.02
C VAL A 168 24.59 -23.02 -0.02
N ALA A 169 24.58 -24.36 0.02
CA ALA A 169 23.66 -25.13 0.85
C ALA A 169 24.00 -25.10 2.36
N ASN A 170 25.26 -24.90 2.73
CA ASN A 170 25.65 -24.75 4.13
C ASN A 170 26.56 -23.55 4.29
N SER A 171 25.98 -22.44 4.73
CA SER A 171 26.67 -21.16 4.91
C SER A 171 27.07 -20.87 6.37
N SER A 172 26.87 -21.83 7.29
CA SER A 172 27.00 -21.62 8.75
C SER A 172 28.38 -21.15 9.21
N GLY A 173 29.43 -21.44 8.44
CA GLY A 173 30.83 -21.09 8.77
C GLY A 173 31.46 -20.08 7.82
N GLN A 174 30.64 -19.34 7.07
CA GLN A 174 31.09 -18.37 6.07
C GLN A 174 30.61 -16.97 6.45
N ASP A 175 31.33 -15.96 5.99
CA ASP A 175 30.91 -14.57 6.11
C ASP A 175 30.32 -14.11 4.78
N PHE A 176 29.05 -13.68 4.81
CA PHE A 176 28.32 -13.22 3.63
C PHE A 176 27.62 -11.89 3.91
N TRP A 177 27.10 -11.31 2.84
CA TRP A 177 26.32 -10.07 2.90
C TRP A 177 24.85 -10.38 3.19
N HIS A 178 24.08 -9.38 3.57
CA HIS A 178 22.64 -9.56 3.78
C HIS A 178 21.84 -8.29 3.56
N HIS A 179 20.65 -8.46 2.99
CA HIS A 179 19.55 -7.49 3.14
C HIS A 179 18.71 -7.84 4.37
N CYS A 180 17.84 -6.92 4.77
CA CYS A 180 16.82 -7.17 5.79
C CYS A 180 15.47 -6.75 5.24
N VAL A 181 14.43 -7.52 5.56
CA VAL A 181 13.03 -7.13 5.39
C VAL A 181 12.51 -6.71 6.76
N THR A 182 12.24 -5.42 6.94
CA THR A 182 11.82 -4.82 8.23
C THR A 182 10.32 -4.52 8.25
N SER A 183 9.68 -4.65 9.41
CA SER A 183 8.23 -4.53 9.58
C SER A 183 7.73 -3.09 9.65
#